data_AF-A0A0M9E3U1-F1
#
_entry.id   AF-A0A0M9E3U1-F1
#
_cell.length_a   1.000
_cell.length_b   1.000
_cell.length_c   1.000
_cell.angle_alpha   90.00
_cell.angle_beta   90.00
_cell.angle_gamma   90.00
#
_symmetry.space_group_name_H-M   'P 1'
#
loop_
_entity.id
_entity.type
_entity.pdbx_description
1 polymer ?
#
loop_
_entity_poly.entity_id
_entity_poly.type
_entity_poly.pdbx_seq_one_letter_code
_entity_poly.pdbx_strand_id
1 'polypeptide(L)'
;MGSPTDELGRGSDETQYTVTLSESFYIQTTEVTQGQWEAVMGGNPSIFSDCGLNCPVEHITWNDAQTFIVALNAMGEGSYTLPTEAEWE
;
A
#
# COMPACT_ATOMS: atom_id res chain seq x y z
N MET A 1 17.33 5.07 4.77
CA MET A 1 16.17 5.75 4.18
C MET A 1 16.57 7.17 3.79
N GLY A 2 15.97 7.72 2.75
CA GLY A 2 16.36 8.96 2.06
C GLY A 2 17.43 8.74 0.98
N SER A 3 17.61 9.74 0.11
CA SER A 3 18.51 9.70 -1.05
C SER A 3 19.83 10.47 -0.84
N PRO A 4 20.93 10.07 -1.49
CA PRO A 4 22.19 10.82 -1.50
C PRO A 4 22.01 12.27 -1.96
N THR A 5 22.80 13.19 -1.40
CA THR A 5 22.67 14.62 -1.68
C THR A 5 22.91 15.02 -3.14
N ASP A 6 23.57 14.17 -3.91
CA ASP A 6 23.92 14.36 -5.32
C ASP A 6 23.03 13.55 -6.29
N GLU A 7 21.99 12.87 -5.81
CA GLU A 7 21.06 12.13 -6.65
C GLU A 7 20.20 13.07 -7.52
N LEU A 8 20.18 12.82 -8.83
CA LEU A 8 19.39 13.61 -9.77
C LEU A 8 17.90 13.39 -9.53
N GLY A 9 17.17 14.46 -9.21
CA GLY A 9 15.72 14.40 -8.97
C GLY A 9 15.33 14.33 -7.50
N ARG A 10 16.30 14.32 -6.58
CA ARG A 10 16.09 14.34 -5.13
C ARG A 10 15.18 15.48 -4.66
N GLY A 11 14.17 15.14 -3.87
CA GLY A 11 13.34 16.06 -3.10
C GLY A 11 14.05 16.73 -1.92
N SER A 12 13.47 17.82 -1.40
CA SER A 12 14.02 18.54 -0.25
C SER A 12 13.88 17.80 1.08
N ASP A 13 12.95 16.85 1.15
CA ASP A 13 12.57 16.04 2.31
C ASP A 13 13.31 14.70 2.41
N GLU A 14 14.07 14.31 1.39
CA GLU A 14 14.79 13.02 1.33
C GLU A 14 16.14 13.05 2.08
N THR A 15 16.19 13.63 3.28
CA THR A 15 17.43 13.64 4.09
C THR A 15 17.74 12.22 4.57
N GLN A 16 18.98 11.76 4.40
CA GLN A 16 19.31 10.38 4.77
C GLN A 16 19.39 10.18 6.28
N TYR A 17 18.79 9.09 6.76
CA TYR A 17 18.93 8.62 8.13
C TYR A 17 18.82 7.09 8.23
N THR A 18 19.35 6.57 9.35
CA THR A 18 19.31 5.14 9.68
C THR A 18 17.98 4.78 10.32
N VAL A 19 17.35 3.73 9.82
CA VAL A 19 16.17 3.10 10.42
C VAL A 19 16.50 1.66 10.79
N THR A 20 15.96 1.19 11.91
CA THR A 20 16.04 -0.20 12.35
C THR A 20 14.64 -0.77 12.42
N LEU A 21 14.34 -1.76 11.58
CA LEU A 21 13.11 -2.55 11.65
C LEU A 21 13.36 -3.70 12.63
N SER A 22 12.79 -3.61 13.84
CA SER A 22 13.09 -4.54 14.94
C SER A 22 12.39 -5.89 14.82
N GLU A 23 11.30 -5.94 14.06
CA GLU A 23 10.46 -7.11 13.88
C GLU A 23 10.37 -7.45 12.38
N SER A 24 10.25 -8.73 12.07
CA SER A 24 9.96 -9.18 10.71
C SER A 24 8.48 -8.97 10.38
N PHE A 25 8.18 -8.59 9.15
CA PHE A 25 6.83 -8.43 8.65
C PHE A 25 6.73 -8.93 7.20
N TYR A 26 5.50 -9.07 6.72
CA TYR A 26 5.21 -9.36 5.32
C TYR A 26 4.62 -8.12 4.66
N ILE A 27 4.99 -7.89 3.40
CA ILE A 27 4.38 -6.88 2.55
C ILE A 27 3.82 -7.57 1.29
N GLN A 28 2.71 -7.07 0.77
CA GLN A 28 2.18 -7.60 -0.49
C GLN A 28 3.19 -7.36 -1.62
N THR A 29 3.37 -8.37 -2.45
CA THR A 29 4.29 -8.31 -3.61
C THR A 29 3.77 -7.43 -4.74
N THR A 30 2.49 -7.07 -4.71
CA THR A 30 1.81 -6.21 -5.68
C THR A 30 0.93 -5.23 -4.92
N GLU A 31 0.49 -4.18 -5.59
CA GLU A 31 -0.62 -3.36 -5.11
C GLU A 31 -1.88 -4.22 -4.94
N VAL A 32 -2.80 -3.76 -4.09
CA VAL A 32 -4.12 -4.37 -3.94
C VAL A 32 -4.83 -4.30 -5.29
N THR A 33 -5.23 -5.45 -5.80
CA THR A 33 -5.92 -5.55 -7.08
C THR A 33 -7.40 -5.18 -6.94
N GLN A 34 -8.02 -4.81 -8.06
CA GLN A 34 -9.44 -4.56 -8.17
C GLN A 34 -10.29 -5.76 -7.71
N GLY A 35 -9.87 -6.98 -8.06
CA GLY A 35 -10.56 -8.20 -7.62
C GLY A 35 -10.48 -8.43 -6.11
N GLN A 36 -9.31 -8.19 -5.50
CA GLN A 36 -9.15 -8.27 -4.05
C GLN A 36 -10.00 -7.20 -3.35
N TRP A 37 -10.00 -5.97 -3.88
CA TRP A 37 -10.81 -4.89 -3.35
C TRP A 37 -12.31 -5.22 -3.40
N GLU A 38 -12.82 -5.63 -4.55
CA GLU A 38 -14.23 -5.96 -4.75
C GLU A 38 -14.67 -7.15 -3.88
N ALA A 39 -13.80 -8.15 -3.69
CA ALA A 39 -14.10 -9.28 -2.80
C ALA A 39 -14.28 -8.89 -1.33
N VAL A 40 -13.60 -7.84 -0.87
CA VAL A 40 -13.69 -7.35 0.52
C VAL A 40 -14.77 -6.28 0.68
N MET A 41 -14.88 -5.37 -0.28
CA MET A 41 -15.70 -4.15 -0.16
C MET A 41 -17.04 -4.23 -0.90
N GLY A 42 -17.21 -5.21 -1.81
CA GLY A 42 -18.43 -5.42 -2.58
C GLY A 42 -18.66 -4.44 -3.74
N GLY A 43 -17.71 -3.55 -4.03
CA GLY A 43 -17.77 -2.63 -5.17
C GLY A 43 -16.37 -2.17 -5.56
N ASN A 44 -16.22 -1.63 -6.77
CA ASN A 44 -14.92 -1.26 -7.36
C ASN A 44 -14.96 0.21 -7.85
N PRO A 45 -14.15 1.12 -7.27
CA PRO A 45 -14.12 2.52 -7.65
C PRO A 45 -13.27 2.82 -8.89
N SER A 46 -12.54 1.82 -9.39
CA SER A 46 -11.56 2.01 -10.47
C SER A 46 -12.23 2.30 -11.81
N ILE A 47 -11.59 3.17 -12.60
CA ILE A 47 -11.92 3.54 -13.96
C ILE A 47 -11.09 2.71 -14.96
N PHE A 48 -9.80 2.49 -14.67
CA PHE A 48 -8.93 1.72 -15.56
C PHE A 48 -9.20 0.21 -15.44
N SER A 49 -9.38 -0.49 -16.56
CA SER A 49 -9.79 -1.91 -16.55
C SER A 49 -9.15 -2.77 -17.64
N ASP A 50 -8.12 -2.28 -18.33
CA ASP A 50 -7.47 -2.99 -19.44
C ASP A 50 -6.84 -4.33 -19.02
N CYS A 51 -6.43 -4.46 -17.75
CA CYS A 51 -5.95 -5.69 -17.11
C CYS A 51 -7.03 -6.45 -16.30
N GLY A 52 -8.30 -6.04 -16.40
CA GLY A 52 -9.42 -6.62 -15.66
C GLY A 52 -9.24 -6.56 -14.14
N LEU A 53 -9.70 -7.59 -13.43
CA LEU A 53 -9.62 -7.67 -11.97
C LEU A 53 -8.18 -7.75 -11.41
N ASN A 54 -7.17 -7.93 -12.28
CA ASN A 54 -5.76 -7.96 -11.89
C ASN A 54 -5.12 -6.56 -11.89
N CYS A 55 -5.82 -5.53 -12.37
CA CYS A 55 -5.34 -4.16 -12.25
C CYS A 55 -5.26 -3.75 -10.77
N PRO A 56 -4.33 -2.88 -10.38
CA PRO A 56 -4.39 -2.19 -9.10
C PRO A 56 -5.73 -1.45 -8.94
N VAL A 57 -6.28 -1.48 -7.73
CA VAL A 57 -7.41 -0.60 -7.40
C VAL A 57 -6.92 0.84 -7.37
N GLU A 58 -7.70 1.74 -7.93
CA GLU A 58 -7.37 3.16 -7.98
C GLU A 58 -8.64 4.01 -7.74
N HIS A 59 -8.52 5.34 -7.74
CA HIS A 59 -9.57 6.25 -7.27
C HIS A 59 -10.02 6.05 -5.80
N ILE A 60 -9.12 5.62 -4.92
CA ILE A 60 -9.37 5.48 -3.47
C ILE A 60 -8.65 6.56 -2.66
N THR A 61 -9.25 6.95 -1.53
CA THR A 61 -8.61 7.81 -0.54
C THR A 61 -7.86 6.99 0.51
N TRP A 62 -7.02 7.66 1.30
CA TRP A 62 -6.37 7.02 2.46
C TRP A 62 -7.39 6.43 3.46
N ASN A 63 -8.53 7.12 3.68
CA ASN A 63 -9.58 6.62 4.57
C ASN A 63 -10.29 5.38 4.00
N ASP A 64 -10.42 5.27 2.68
CA ASP A 64 -10.98 4.08 2.04
C ASP A 64 -10.03 2.89 2.24
N ALA A 65 -8.73 3.09 2.11
CA ALA A 65 -7.72 2.06 2.39
C ALA A 65 -7.79 1.57 3.85
N GLN A 66 -7.96 2.49 4.82
CA GLN A 66 -8.18 2.11 6.22
C GLN A 66 -9.45 1.28 6.40
N THR A 67 -10.55 1.66 5.74
CA THR A 67 -11.81 0.93 5.80
C THR A 67 -11.67 -0.48 5.20
N PHE A 68 -10.97 -0.59 4.07
CA PHE A 68 -10.62 -1.88 3.47
C PHE A 68 -9.82 -2.77 4.42
N ILE A 69 -8.81 -2.22 5.09
CA ILE A 69 -8.00 -2.98 6.07
C ILE A 69 -8.86 -3.46 7.24
N VAL A 70 -9.78 -2.64 7.76
CA VAL A 70 -10.70 -3.05 8.83
C VAL A 70 -11.59 -4.20 8.37
N ALA A 71 -12.17 -4.10 7.16
CA ALA A 71 -13.00 -5.15 6.59
C ALA A 71 -12.21 -6.44 6.33
N LEU A 72 -11.00 -6.34 5.78
CA LEU A 72 -10.10 -7.46 5.53
C LEU A 72 -9.72 -8.17 6.85
N ASN A 73 -9.36 -7.41 7.88
CA ASN A 73 -9.06 -7.97 9.21
C ASN A 73 -10.28 -8.67 9.84
N ALA A 74 -11.49 -8.17 9.58
CA ALA A 74 -12.72 -8.80 10.06
C ALA A 74 -12.99 -10.19 9.42
N MET A 75 -12.36 -10.50 8.29
CA MET A 75 -12.42 -11.83 7.68
C MET A 75 -11.63 -12.90 8.45
N GLY A 76 -10.70 -12.49 9.34
CA GLY A 76 -10.01 -13.39 10.26
C GLY A 76 -8.86 -14.21 9.67
N GLU A 77 -8.41 -13.87 8.46
CA GLU A 77 -7.30 -14.57 7.76
C GLU A 77 -5.91 -14.04 8.16
N GLY A 78 -5.85 -12.97 8.96
CA GLY A 78 -4.60 -12.35 9.39
C GLY A 78 -4.78 -10.99 10.06
N SER A 79 -3.66 -10.31 10.31
CA SER A 79 -3.61 -8.93 10.77
C SER A 79 -2.86 -8.09 9.75
N TYR A 80 -3.59 -7.17 9.12
CA TYR A 80 -3.13 -6.31 8.04
C TYR A 80 -3.14 -4.85 8.47
N THR A 81 -2.19 -4.06 7.97
CA THR A 81 -2.08 -2.61 8.14
C THR A 81 -1.41 -2.01 6.89
N LEU A 82 -1.51 -0.68 6.72
CA LEU A 82 -0.60 0.02 5.83
C LEU A 82 0.82 -0.03 6.40
N PRO A 83 1.86 -0.14 5.55
CA PRO A 83 3.24 0.01 5.99
C PRO A 83 3.48 1.45 6.44
N THR A 84 4.39 1.61 7.39
CA THR A 84 5.04 2.91 7.63
C THR A 84 5.91 3.29 6.44
N GLU A 85 6.27 4.57 6.32
CA GLU A 85 7.22 5.04 5.28
C GLU A 85 8.50 4.19 5.24
N ALA A 86 9.05 3.86 6.42
CA ALA A 86 10.27 3.06 6.52
C ALA A 86 10.10 1.56 6.34
N GLU A 87 8.88 1.05 6.37
CA GLU A 87 8.60 -0.32 5.94
C GLU A 87 8.36 -0.40 4.43
N TRP A 88 8.12 0.74 3.77
CA TRP A 88 7.83 0.83 2.34
C TRP A 88 9.05 1.19 1.48
N GLU A 89 9.92 2.09 1.95
CA GLU A 89 11.12 2.57 1.25
C GLU A 89 12.35 1.66 1.45
#